data_AF-A0A938G9L4-F1
#
_entry.id   AF-A0A938G9L4-F1
#
_cell.length_a   1.000
_cell.length_b   1.000
_cell.length_c   1.000
_cell.angle_alpha   90.00
_cell.angle_beta   90.00
_cell.angle_gamma   90.00
#
_symmetry.space_group_name_H-M   'P 1'
#
loop_
_entity.id
_entity.type
_entity.pdbx_description
1 polymer ?
#
loop_
_entity_poly.entity_id
_entity_poly.type
_entity_poly.pdbx_seq_one_letter_code
_entity_poly.pdbx_strand_id
1 'polypeptide(L)'
;MTMGRRSSNDSSTARSYLDEFAHLALVSPSLKVLYVPTPKAACTTLKLLLAEAAGSHRPEMADRLAIMHVSRAQTIHHPAVHGLNRFVDLSTRQQREVLGADDWLRIASLRDPVSRAYSAWENRIFMRAHRRTREIIALAHDVSTNGRLDIAASFAHFTQVLLANEPTFMVDHHFWPQSRVVQTNHVQFTSLVRVDQPGEIDAFARLLSERSGRSLAALRLNEGLGVKLDRVCDRATADRVMAVYRNDYERFGFARRQWPTSVEPLLLSDTEMRLVAAYRGAFERGISVARESQRRTGARYGVSQMRRALGGLFDRSPIDPKEIQ
;
A
#
# COMPACT_ATOMS: atom_id res chain seq x y z
N MET A 1 -28.72 -33.89 22.01
CA MET A 1 -27.47 -33.21 22.42
C MET A 1 -26.44 -33.39 21.32
N THR A 2 -26.18 -32.35 20.53
CA THR A 2 -24.96 -32.24 19.72
C THR A 2 -24.78 -30.77 19.38
N MET A 3 -24.14 -30.04 20.31
CA MET A 3 -23.69 -28.67 20.10
C MET A 3 -22.56 -28.67 19.07
N GLY A 4 -22.71 -27.85 18.04
CA GLY A 4 -21.73 -27.63 17.00
C GLY A 4 -20.47 -26.92 17.53
N ARG A 5 -19.31 -27.48 17.22
CA ARG A 5 -18.03 -26.76 17.26
C ARG A 5 -17.91 -25.87 16.00
N ARG A 6 -18.29 -24.61 16.12
CA ARG A 6 -17.83 -23.50 15.26
C ARG A 6 -17.59 -22.29 16.16
N SER A 7 -16.38 -22.10 16.69
CA SER A 7 -16.03 -20.85 17.44
C SER A 7 -14.54 -20.72 17.84
N SER A 8 -13.56 -21.09 17.01
CA SER A 8 -12.14 -20.84 17.38
C SER A 8 -11.25 -20.25 16.28
N ASN A 9 -11.56 -20.46 14.99
CA ASN A 9 -10.77 -19.90 13.89
C ASN A 9 -11.18 -18.46 13.49
N ASP A 10 -12.39 -18.04 13.83
CA ASP A 10 -12.95 -16.76 13.37
C ASP A 10 -12.46 -15.58 14.24
N SER A 11 -12.30 -15.82 15.55
CA SER A 11 -11.84 -14.79 16.50
C SER A 11 -10.34 -14.48 16.38
N SER A 12 -9.50 -15.47 16.06
CA SER A 12 -8.06 -15.26 15.84
C SER A 12 -7.80 -14.50 14.54
N THR A 13 -8.53 -14.83 13.48
CA THR A 13 -8.44 -14.18 12.17
C THR A 13 -8.94 -12.72 12.24
N ALA A 14 -10.08 -12.48 12.90
CA ALA A 14 -10.60 -11.13 13.11
C ALA A 14 -9.63 -10.25 13.91
N ARG A 15 -8.99 -10.80 14.95
CA ARG A 15 -7.97 -10.09 15.73
C ARG A 15 -6.72 -9.76 14.90
N SER A 16 -6.30 -10.67 14.03
CA SER A 16 -5.19 -10.44 13.10
C SER A 16 -5.47 -9.30 12.12
N TYR A 17 -6.69 -9.19 11.58
CA TYR A 17 -7.02 -8.13 10.63
C TYR A 17 -7.14 -6.75 11.28
N LEU A 18 -7.57 -6.70 12.54
CA LEU A 18 -7.56 -5.48 13.32
C LEU A 18 -6.15 -4.95 13.57
N ASP A 19 -5.21 -5.83 13.88
CA ASP A 19 -3.80 -5.46 14.05
C ASP A 19 -3.22 -4.94 12.72
N GLU A 20 -3.50 -5.62 11.60
CA GLU A 20 -3.10 -5.19 10.26
C GLU A 20 -3.68 -3.82 9.87
N PHE A 21 -4.98 -3.61 10.12
CA PHE A 21 -5.64 -2.32 9.97
C PHE A 21 -4.90 -1.24 10.75
N ALA A 22 -4.62 -1.51 12.02
CA ALA A 22 -4.03 -0.52 12.92
C ALA A 22 -2.65 -0.09 12.40
N HIS A 23 -1.84 -1.05 11.92
CA HIS A 23 -0.52 -0.79 11.34
C HIS A 23 -0.53 0.01 10.04
N LEU A 24 -1.61 -0.07 9.26
CA LEU A 24 -1.76 0.67 8.00
C LEU A 24 -2.37 2.06 8.21
N ALA A 25 -3.22 2.21 9.21
CA ALA A 25 -4.00 3.41 9.45
C ALA A 25 -3.13 4.61 9.85
N LEU A 26 -3.38 5.75 9.19
CA LEU A 26 -2.71 7.02 9.38
C LEU A 26 -3.66 8.03 10.01
N VAL A 27 -3.14 8.88 10.88
CA VAL A 27 -3.93 9.83 11.66
C VAL A 27 -3.33 11.23 11.56
N SER A 28 -4.20 12.21 11.32
CA SER A 28 -3.93 13.63 11.51
C SER A 28 -4.80 14.17 12.65
N PRO A 29 -4.27 14.30 13.87
CA PRO A 29 -5.04 14.84 15.00
C PRO A 29 -5.48 16.28 14.79
N SER A 30 -4.65 17.12 14.18
CA SER A 30 -4.98 18.53 13.90
C SER A 30 -6.17 18.69 12.97
N LEU A 31 -6.35 17.75 12.03
CA LEU A 31 -7.48 17.74 11.10
C LEU A 31 -8.64 16.84 11.55
N LYS A 32 -8.47 16.09 12.65
CA LYS A 32 -9.37 15.02 13.08
C LYS A 32 -9.70 14.04 11.94
N VAL A 33 -8.66 13.53 11.29
CA VAL A 33 -8.75 12.59 10.17
C VAL A 33 -8.05 11.27 10.51
N LEU A 34 -8.78 10.17 10.36
CA LEU A 34 -8.27 8.81 10.23
C LEU A 34 -8.34 8.41 8.77
N TYR A 35 -7.20 8.04 8.17
CA TYR A 35 -7.14 7.52 6.81
C TYR A 35 -6.56 6.11 6.79
N VAL A 36 -7.28 5.19 6.16
CA VAL A 36 -6.87 3.80 5.96
C VAL A 36 -6.47 3.63 4.50
N PRO A 37 -5.16 3.61 4.21
CA PRO A 37 -4.67 3.53 2.84
C PRO A 37 -4.84 2.12 2.28
N THR A 38 -5.72 1.98 1.29
CA THR A 38 -5.84 0.74 0.53
C THR A 38 -4.80 0.71 -0.59
N PRO A 39 -3.89 -0.29 -0.63
CA PRO A 39 -2.91 -0.43 -1.70
C PRO A 39 -3.56 -0.42 -3.09
N LYS A 40 -2.95 0.30 -4.03
CA LYS A 40 -3.39 0.43 -5.43
C LYS A 40 -4.75 1.10 -5.64
N ALA A 41 -5.32 1.72 -4.60
CA ALA A 41 -6.50 2.60 -4.68
C ALA A 41 -6.11 4.07 -4.43
N ALA A 42 -5.24 4.61 -5.29
CA ALA A 42 -4.72 6.00 -5.23
C ALA A 42 -4.12 6.43 -3.88
N CYS A 43 -3.61 5.49 -3.08
CA CYS A 43 -3.12 5.78 -1.74
C CYS A 43 -1.91 6.72 -1.70
N THR A 44 -1.09 6.80 -2.75
CA THR A 44 -0.02 7.80 -2.85
C THR A 44 -0.59 9.22 -2.92
N THR A 45 -1.57 9.46 -3.81
CA THR A 45 -2.25 10.76 -3.95
C THR A 45 -2.96 11.15 -2.66
N LEU A 46 -3.72 10.25 -2.06
CA LEU A 46 -4.49 10.54 -0.84
C LEU A 46 -3.60 10.77 0.38
N LYS A 47 -2.49 10.03 0.51
CA LYS A 47 -1.48 10.30 1.56
C LYS A 47 -0.84 11.67 1.39
N LEU A 48 -0.50 12.04 0.15
CA LEU A 48 0.08 13.35 -0.12
C LEU A 48 -0.90 14.46 0.24
N LEU A 49 -2.14 14.39 -0.24
CA LEU A 49 -3.19 15.35 0.09
C LEU A 49 -3.36 15.50 1.60
N LEU A 50 -3.44 14.39 2.34
CA LEU A 50 -3.59 14.44 3.79
C LEU A 50 -2.35 15.03 4.49
N ALA A 51 -1.15 14.69 4.05
CA ALA A 51 0.09 15.23 4.61
C ALA A 51 0.26 16.73 4.33
N GLU A 52 -0.14 17.20 3.14
CA GLU A 52 -0.12 18.62 2.77
C GLU A 52 -1.18 19.41 3.54
N ALA A 53 -2.40 18.85 3.66
CA ALA A 53 -3.47 19.41 4.48
C ALA A 53 -3.02 19.55 5.95
N ALA A 54 -2.36 18.52 6.48
CA ALA A 54 -1.88 18.51 7.87
C ALA A 54 -0.65 19.40 8.09
N GLY A 55 0.00 19.87 7.02
CA GLY A 55 1.29 20.56 7.09
C GLY A 55 2.45 19.67 7.55
N SER A 56 2.31 18.35 7.42
CA SER A 56 3.29 17.36 7.85
C SER A 56 4.19 16.84 6.74
N HIS A 57 3.88 17.16 5.47
CA HIS A 57 4.66 16.72 4.32
C HIS A 57 6.08 17.32 4.32
N ARG A 58 7.09 16.45 4.18
CA ARG A 58 8.53 16.73 4.24
C ARG A 58 9.24 16.18 3.00
N PRO A 59 9.07 16.80 1.82
CA PRO A 59 9.63 16.32 0.57
C PRO A 59 11.17 16.26 0.57
N GLU A 60 11.85 17.12 1.34
CA GLU A 60 13.30 17.14 1.52
C GLU A 60 13.85 15.86 2.17
N MET A 61 13.00 15.15 2.92
CA MET A 61 13.40 13.87 3.51
C MET A 61 13.52 12.78 2.46
N ALA A 62 12.81 12.88 1.33
CA ALA A 62 12.86 11.89 0.25
C ALA A 62 14.29 11.65 -0.25
N ASP A 63 15.07 12.72 -0.40
CA ASP A 63 16.43 12.68 -0.94
C ASP A 63 17.45 12.13 0.08
N ARG A 64 17.07 12.05 1.35
CA ARG A 64 17.89 11.50 2.45
C ARG A 64 17.63 10.02 2.70
N LEU A 65 16.60 9.45 2.09
CA LEU A 65 16.26 8.05 2.30
C LEU A 65 17.15 7.15 1.44
N ALA A 66 17.93 6.29 2.09
CA ALA A 66 18.67 5.22 1.44
C ALA A 66 17.76 4.03 1.08
N ILE A 67 16.65 4.29 0.39
CA ILE A 67 15.67 3.28 0.01
C ILE A 67 15.33 3.41 -1.48
N MET A 68 15.06 2.29 -2.12
CA MET A 68 14.63 2.30 -3.51
C MET A 68 13.16 2.64 -3.63
N HIS A 69 12.88 3.59 -4.52
CA HIS A 69 11.55 3.93 -4.99
C HIS A 69 11.55 4.02 -6.51
N VAL A 70 10.38 3.76 -7.12
CA VAL A 70 10.21 3.92 -8.57
C VAL A 70 10.21 5.39 -8.97
N SER A 71 9.71 6.24 -8.10
CA SER A 71 9.62 7.68 -8.32
C SER A 71 9.69 8.40 -6.98
N ARG A 72 10.01 9.71 -7.03
CA ARG A 72 9.99 10.57 -5.84
C ARG A 72 8.62 10.56 -5.17
N ALA A 73 7.54 10.52 -5.94
CA ALA A 73 6.18 10.44 -5.41
C ALA A 73 5.94 9.21 -4.51
N GLN A 74 6.58 8.08 -4.78
CA GLN A 74 6.43 6.88 -3.93
C GLN A 74 7.10 7.00 -2.55
N THR A 75 7.95 8.00 -2.35
CA THR A 75 8.59 8.24 -1.05
C THR A 75 7.57 8.65 0.02
N ILE A 76 6.39 9.14 -0.37
CA ILE A 76 5.28 9.49 0.53
C ILE A 76 4.79 8.29 1.37
N HIS A 77 5.17 7.06 1.03
CA HIS A 77 4.87 5.89 1.85
C HIS A 77 5.76 5.77 3.09
N HIS A 78 6.82 6.58 3.19
CA HIS A 78 7.74 6.57 4.33
C HIS A 78 7.32 7.58 5.40
N PRO A 79 7.26 7.20 6.70
CA PRO A 79 6.86 8.11 7.79
C PRO A 79 7.65 9.41 7.86
N ALA A 80 8.94 9.36 7.57
CA ALA A 80 9.78 10.56 7.54
C ALA A 80 9.38 11.58 6.46
N VAL A 81 8.69 11.16 5.40
CA VAL A 81 8.25 12.03 4.29
C VAL A 81 6.83 12.53 4.51
N HIS A 82 5.89 11.65 4.88
CA HIS A 82 4.50 12.10 5.08
C HIS A 82 4.26 12.74 6.44
N GLY A 83 5.04 12.41 7.48
CA GLY A 83 4.97 13.02 8.81
C GLY A 83 3.69 12.78 9.61
N LEU A 84 2.76 11.97 9.09
CA LEU A 84 1.50 11.60 9.74
C LEU A 84 1.72 10.57 10.86
N ASN A 85 0.86 10.60 11.88
CA ASN A 85 0.89 9.63 12.97
C ASN A 85 0.37 8.28 12.46
N ARG A 86 0.89 7.18 13.00
CA ARG A 86 0.28 5.85 12.82
C ARG A 86 -0.74 5.63 13.92
N PHE A 87 -1.87 5.02 13.60
CA PHE A 87 -2.92 4.73 14.58
C PHE A 87 -2.40 3.88 15.75
N VAL A 88 -1.54 2.89 15.48
CA VAL A 88 -0.93 2.03 16.52
C VAL A 88 -0.09 2.79 17.54
N ASP A 89 0.47 3.94 17.15
CA ASP A 89 1.36 4.72 18.02
C ASP A 89 0.57 5.64 18.96
N LEU A 90 -0.75 5.74 18.79
CA LEU A 90 -1.62 6.51 19.66
C LEU A 90 -1.93 5.75 20.95
N SER A 91 -2.12 6.47 22.05
CA SER A 91 -2.62 5.88 23.30
C SER A 91 -4.04 5.30 23.11
N THR A 92 -4.42 4.32 23.93
CA THR A 92 -5.77 3.73 23.91
C THR A 92 -6.89 4.76 24.03
N ARG A 93 -6.66 5.84 24.79
CA ARG A 93 -7.62 6.96 24.90
C ARG A 93 -7.80 7.68 23.57
N GLN A 94 -6.69 8.03 22.91
CA GLN A 94 -6.72 8.67 21.60
C GLN A 94 -7.31 7.76 20.52
N GLN A 95 -6.98 6.47 20.53
CA GLN A 95 -7.57 5.51 19.60
C GLN A 95 -9.09 5.45 19.73
N ARG A 96 -9.62 5.41 20.96
CA ARG A 96 -11.07 5.44 21.21
C ARG A 96 -11.72 6.75 20.73
N GLU A 97 -11.06 7.88 20.95
CA GLU A 97 -11.53 9.18 20.46
C GLU A 97 -11.62 9.20 18.94
N VAL A 98 -10.53 8.83 18.26
CA VAL A 98 -10.45 8.75 16.79
C VAL A 98 -11.55 7.86 16.19
N LEU A 99 -11.85 6.73 16.85
CA LEU A 99 -12.84 5.78 16.37
C LEU A 99 -14.28 6.17 16.72
N GLY A 100 -14.51 6.87 17.84
CA GLY A 100 -15.85 7.08 18.41
C GLY A 100 -16.40 8.50 18.34
N ALA A 101 -15.58 9.54 18.20
CA ALA A 101 -16.07 10.92 18.20
C ALA A 101 -16.68 11.31 16.84
N ASP A 102 -17.75 12.12 16.85
CA ASP A 102 -18.56 12.42 15.66
C ASP A 102 -17.89 13.39 14.69
N ASP A 103 -16.99 14.25 15.19
CA ASP A 103 -16.26 15.24 14.41
C ASP A 103 -15.04 14.66 13.66
N TRP A 104 -14.71 13.39 13.92
CA TRP A 104 -13.66 12.67 13.22
C TRP A 104 -14.11 12.15 11.86
N LEU A 105 -13.30 12.45 10.85
CA LEU A 105 -13.47 11.92 9.51
C LEU A 105 -12.67 10.62 9.38
N ARG A 106 -13.38 9.51 9.17
CA ARG A 106 -12.82 8.17 9.06
C ARG A 106 -12.95 7.73 7.61
N ILE A 107 -11.84 7.69 6.90
CA ILE A 107 -11.80 7.50 5.44
C ILE A 107 -11.04 6.23 5.09
N ALA A 108 -11.55 5.51 4.09
CA ALA A 108 -10.75 4.59 3.31
C ALA A 108 -10.88 4.90 1.82
N SER A 109 -9.90 4.45 1.04
CA SER A 109 -9.94 4.52 -0.41
C SER A 109 -10.27 3.17 -1.01
N LEU A 110 -11.10 3.15 -2.04
CA LEU A 110 -11.57 1.95 -2.70
C LEU A 110 -11.37 2.07 -4.21
N ARG A 111 -11.11 0.95 -4.88
CA ARG A 111 -10.99 0.84 -6.33
C ARG A 111 -11.64 -0.44 -6.82
N ASP A 112 -12.24 -0.41 -8.00
CA ASP A 112 -12.70 -1.60 -8.72
C ASP A 112 -11.69 -2.77 -8.58
N PRO A 113 -12.11 -3.96 -8.09
CA PRO A 113 -11.19 -5.06 -7.82
C PRO A 113 -10.39 -5.54 -9.03
N VAL A 114 -10.97 -5.54 -10.24
CA VAL A 114 -10.23 -5.95 -11.46
C VAL A 114 -9.12 -4.95 -11.77
N SER A 115 -9.47 -3.66 -11.76
CA SER A 115 -8.52 -2.57 -11.97
C SER A 115 -7.43 -2.49 -10.89
N ARG A 116 -7.78 -2.79 -9.64
CA ARG A 116 -6.83 -2.86 -8.52
C ARG A 116 -5.86 -4.02 -8.69
N ALA A 117 -6.36 -5.21 -9.03
CA ALA A 117 -5.56 -6.41 -9.26
C ALA A 117 -4.59 -6.22 -10.42
N TYR A 118 -5.04 -5.61 -11.52
CA TYR A 118 -4.19 -5.25 -12.65
C TYR A 118 -3.04 -4.32 -12.22
N SER A 119 -3.35 -3.26 -11.48
CA SER A 119 -2.33 -2.34 -10.95
C SER A 119 -1.37 -2.99 -9.95
N ALA A 120 -1.85 -3.97 -9.17
CA ALA A 120 -1.00 -4.78 -8.30
C ALA A 120 -0.06 -5.68 -9.11
N TRP A 121 -0.59 -6.45 -10.06
CA TRP A 121 0.20 -7.29 -10.97
C TRP A 121 1.24 -6.48 -11.73
N GLU A 122 0.82 -5.41 -12.39
CA GLU A 122 1.69 -4.56 -13.21
C GLU A 122 2.87 -4.06 -12.37
N ASN A 123 2.63 -3.54 -11.18
CA ASN A 123 3.70 -3.01 -10.35
C ASN A 123 4.55 -4.09 -9.67
N ARG A 124 3.92 -5.12 -9.09
CA ARG A 124 4.58 -6.08 -8.17
C ARG A 124 5.22 -7.24 -8.90
N ILE A 125 4.62 -7.67 -10.00
CA ILE A 125 5.00 -8.86 -10.75
C ILE A 125 5.65 -8.43 -12.06
N PHE A 126 4.91 -7.75 -12.92
CA PHE A 126 5.41 -7.37 -14.24
C PHE A 126 6.58 -6.38 -14.14
N MET A 127 6.49 -5.31 -13.36
CA MET A 127 7.56 -4.32 -13.21
C MET A 127 8.58 -4.66 -12.12
N ARG A 128 8.36 -5.75 -11.37
CA ARG A 128 9.24 -6.23 -10.29
C ARG A 128 9.59 -5.17 -9.24
N ALA A 129 8.66 -4.25 -8.95
CA ALA A 129 8.95 -3.05 -8.14
C ALA A 129 9.15 -3.31 -6.63
N HIS A 130 9.27 -4.56 -6.17
CA HIS A 130 9.46 -4.85 -4.74
C HIS A 130 10.21 -6.13 -4.39
N ARG A 131 10.83 -6.10 -3.20
CA ARG A 131 11.78 -7.10 -2.70
C ARG A 131 11.17 -8.44 -2.27
N ARG A 132 9.86 -8.51 -2.03
CA ARG A 132 9.15 -9.65 -1.40
C ARG A 132 8.32 -10.48 -2.38
N THR A 133 8.51 -10.29 -3.69
CA THR A 133 7.62 -10.88 -4.71
C THR A 133 8.28 -11.97 -5.55
N ARG A 134 9.48 -12.47 -5.19
CA ARG A 134 10.22 -13.45 -6.01
C ARG A 134 9.43 -14.72 -6.29
N GLU A 135 8.82 -15.30 -5.26
CA GLU A 135 8.02 -16.51 -5.38
C GLU A 135 6.80 -16.30 -6.28
N ILE A 136 6.01 -15.25 -6.02
CA ILE A 136 4.84 -14.93 -6.85
C ILE A 136 5.21 -14.50 -8.27
N ILE A 137 6.41 -13.91 -8.50
CA ILE A 137 6.93 -13.60 -9.84
C ILE A 137 7.25 -14.89 -10.61
N ALA A 138 7.86 -15.87 -9.94
CA ALA A 138 8.17 -17.15 -10.58
C ALA A 138 6.88 -17.92 -10.93
N LEU A 139 5.90 -17.86 -10.03
CA LEU A 139 4.61 -18.52 -10.21
C LEU A 139 3.78 -17.88 -11.33
N ALA A 140 3.66 -16.55 -11.31
CA ALA A 140 2.97 -15.75 -12.32
C ALA A 140 3.98 -15.13 -13.31
N HIS A 141 4.78 -15.99 -13.96
CA HIS A 141 5.78 -15.56 -14.92
C HIS A 141 5.16 -14.95 -16.19
N ASP A 142 5.98 -14.19 -16.90
CA ASP A 142 5.64 -13.59 -18.18
C ASP A 142 5.34 -14.65 -19.25
N VAL A 143 4.30 -14.44 -20.05
CA VAL A 143 3.92 -15.30 -21.17
C VAL A 143 4.41 -14.68 -22.47
N SER A 144 4.95 -15.51 -23.37
CA SER A 144 5.37 -15.10 -24.70
C SER A 144 4.49 -15.73 -25.78
N THR A 145 4.12 -14.92 -26.78
CA THR A 145 3.36 -15.31 -27.96
C THR A 145 4.20 -14.97 -29.18
N ASN A 146 4.47 -15.95 -30.05
CA ASN A 146 5.32 -15.79 -31.24
C ASN A 146 6.71 -15.19 -30.92
N GLY A 147 7.32 -15.62 -29.81
CA GLY A 147 8.65 -15.17 -29.38
C GLY A 147 8.69 -13.75 -28.78
N ARG A 148 7.54 -13.08 -28.62
CA ARG A 148 7.44 -11.74 -28.01
C ARG A 148 6.66 -11.78 -26.72
N LEU A 149 7.00 -10.88 -25.80
CA LEU A 149 6.29 -10.73 -24.54
C LEU A 149 4.85 -10.27 -24.78
N ASP A 150 3.89 -11.03 -24.28
CA ASP A 150 2.47 -10.75 -24.42
C ASP A 150 1.87 -10.29 -23.08
N ILE A 151 1.53 -9.01 -22.99
CA ILE A 151 0.99 -8.42 -21.76
C ILE A 151 -0.38 -9.00 -21.42
N ALA A 152 -1.24 -9.22 -22.42
CA ALA A 152 -2.59 -9.74 -22.20
C ALA A 152 -2.52 -11.19 -21.68
N ALA A 153 -1.73 -12.04 -22.34
CA ALA A 153 -1.53 -13.42 -21.90
C ALA A 153 -0.84 -13.51 -20.53
N SER A 154 0.12 -12.62 -20.25
CA SER A 154 0.80 -12.57 -18.94
C SER A 154 -0.16 -12.18 -17.81
N PHE A 155 -1.07 -11.23 -18.04
CA PHE A 155 -2.09 -10.87 -17.05
C PHE A 155 -3.10 -12.01 -16.86
N ALA A 156 -3.58 -12.63 -17.95
CA ALA A 156 -4.46 -13.78 -17.88
C ALA A 156 -3.85 -14.93 -17.06
N HIS A 157 -2.58 -15.27 -17.32
CA HIS A 157 -1.84 -16.27 -16.55
C HIS A 157 -1.73 -15.90 -15.06
N PHE A 158 -1.40 -14.65 -14.75
CA PHE A 158 -1.41 -14.16 -13.37
C PHE A 158 -2.76 -14.41 -12.68
N THR A 159 -3.89 -14.10 -13.33
CA THR A 159 -5.21 -14.29 -12.70
C THR A 159 -5.54 -15.76 -12.47
N GLN A 160 -5.08 -16.65 -13.35
CA GLN A 160 -5.18 -18.10 -13.16
C GLN A 160 -4.46 -18.53 -11.88
N VAL A 161 -3.22 -18.10 -11.79
CA VAL A 161 -2.30 -18.49 -10.73
C VAL A 161 -2.73 -17.89 -9.40
N LEU A 162 -3.20 -16.64 -9.41
CA LEU A 162 -3.77 -15.96 -8.24
C LEU A 162 -4.95 -16.74 -7.67
N LEU A 163 -5.89 -17.15 -8.53
CA LEU A 163 -7.06 -17.92 -8.10
C LEU A 163 -6.66 -19.30 -7.55
N ALA A 164 -5.70 -19.97 -8.18
CA ALA A 164 -5.27 -21.30 -7.75
C ALA A 164 -4.38 -21.29 -6.50
N ASN A 165 -3.71 -20.17 -6.18
CA ASN A 165 -2.69 -20.09 -5.13
C ASN A 165 -2.88 -18.86 -4.23
N GLU A 166 -4.12 -18.49 -3.93
CA GLU A 166 -4.46 -17.27 -3.19
C GLU A 166 -3.58 -17.05 -1.94
N PRO A 167 -3.36 -18.04 -1.04
CA PRO A 167 -2.55 -17.84 0.17
C PRO A 167 -1.12 -17.34 -0.12
N THR A 168 -0.50 -17.79 -1.21
CA THR A 168 0.85 -17.39 -1.61
C THR A 168 0.91 -15.91 -2.01
N PHE A 169 -0.17 -15.37 -2.58
CA PHE A 169 -0.26 -13.93 -2.91
C PHE A 169 -0.60 -13.09 -1.68
N MET A 170 -1.40 -13.62 -0.76
CA MET A 170 -1.86 -12.91 0.45
C MET A 170 -0.75 -12.67 1.49
N VAL A 171 0.49 -13.09 1.25
CA VAL A 171 1.64 -12.63 2.06
C VAL A 171 2.02 -11.17 1.77
N ASP A 172 1.58 -10.64 0.62
CA ASP A 172 1.80 -9.26 0.20
C ASP A 172 0.48 -8.50 0.20
N HIS A 173 0.38 -7.51 1.10
CA HIS A 173 -0.81 -6.67 1.29
C HIS A 173 -1.32 -5.96 0.02
N HIS A 174 -0.51 -5.86 -1.04
CA HIS A 174 -0.98 -5.36 -2.34
C HIS A 174 -2.04 -6.25 -2.98
N PHE A 175 -2.08 -7.53 -2.62
CA PHE A 175 -3.05 -8.50 -3.12
C PHE A 175 -4.18 -8.77 -2.13
N TRP A 176 -4.15 -8.23 -0.90
CA TRP A 176 -5.24 -8.41 0.05
C TRP A 176 -6.55 -7.87 -0.51
N PRO A 177 -7.69 -8.55 -0.27
CA PRO A 177 -9.01 -7.98 -0.47
C PRO A 177 -9.13 -6.64 0.25
N GLN A 178 -9.80 -5.67 -0.36
CA GLN A 178 -10.07 -4.39 0.28
C GLN A 178 -10.94 -4.57 1.52
N SER A 179 -11.80 -5.59 1.53
CA SER A 179 -12.62 -5.98 2.67
C SER A 179 -11.81 -6.44 3.88
N ARG A 180 -10.57 -6.93 3.68
CA ARG A 180 -9.62 -7.22 4.76
C ARG A 180 -8.93 -5.97 5.30
N VAL A 181 -8.72 -4.96 4.46
CA VAL A 181 -8.06 -3.70 4.86
C VAL A 181 -9.07 -2.73 5.50
N VAL A 182 -10.22 -2.57 4.86
CA VAL A 182 -11.27 -1.62 5.22
C VAL A 182 -12.29 -2.34 6.12
N GLN A 183 -11.89 -2.48 7.39
CA GLN A 183 -12.60 -3.18 8.45
C GLN A 183 -13.89 -2.47 8.88
N THR A 184 -14.88 -2.40 7.99
CA THR A 184 -16.19 -1.73 8.20
C THR A 184 -17.03 -2.35 9.33
N ASN A 185 -16.68 -3.55 9.82
CA ASN A 185 -17.29 -4.11 11.04
C ASN A 185 -16.75 -3.47 12.33
N HIS A 186 -15.60 -2.80 12.26
CA HIS A 186 -14.88 -2.26 13.40
C HIS A 186 -14.73 -0.73 13.35
N VAL A 187 -14.78 -0.16 12.15
CA VAL A 187 -14.68 1.29 11.93
C VAL A 187 -15.90 1.75 11.16
N GLN A 188 -16.60 2.72 11.74
CA GLN A 188 -17.67 3.44 11.06
C GLN A 188 -17.03 4.52 10.17
N PHE A 189 -16.80 4.16 8.91
CA PHE A 189 -16.23 5.08 7.93
C PHE A 189 -17.27 6.14 7.57
N THR A 190 -16.87 7.41 7.70
CA THR A 190 -17.68 8.56 7.27
C THR A 190 -17.60 8.76 5.76
N SER A 191 -16.55 8.24 5.11
CA SER A 191 -16.40 8.31 3.65
C SER A 191 -15.58 7.13 3.12
N LEU A 192 -16.03 6.57 2.01
CA LEU A 192 -15.30 5.56 1.24
C LEU A 192 -15.02 6.12 -0.15
N VAL A 193 -13.82 6.68 -0.34
CA VAL A 193 -13.45 7.39 -1.58
C VAL A 193 -13.26 6.39 -2.71
N ARG A 194 -14.17 6.40 -3.68
CA ARG A 194 -14.12 5.50 -4.86
C ARG A 194 -13.24 6.11 -5.95
N VAL A 195 -11.95 5.75 -5.95
CA VAL A 195 -10.96 6.36 -6.87
C VAL A 195 -11.19 5.99 -8.33
N ASP A 196 -12.05 5.00 -8.59
CA ASP A 196 -12.53 4.61 -9.91
C ASP A 196 -13.73 5.43 -10.41
N GLN A 197 -14.34 6.26 -9.56
CA GLN A 197 -15.47 7.10 -9.92
C GLN A 197 -15.02 8.55 -10.20
N PRO A 198 -15.57 9.21 -11.24
CA PRO A 198 -15.21 10.59 -11.56
C PRO A 198 -15.47 11.55 -10.39
N GLY A 199 -14.51 12.44 -10.11
CA GLY A 199 -14.68 13.53 -9.13
C GLY A 199 -14.54 13.14 -7.66
N GLU A 200 -14.48 11.85 -7.30
CA GLU A 200 -14.36 11.41 -5.89
C GLU A 200 -13.06 11.89 -5.22
N ILE A 201 -11.94 11.85 -5.95
CA ILE A 201 -10.65 12.35 -5.42
C ILE A 201 -10.69 13.87 -5.27
N ASP A 202 -11.34 14.59 -6.20
CA ASP A 202 -11.46 16.04 -6.15
C ASP A 202 -12.40 16.49 -5.02
N ALA A 203 -13.50 15.76 -4.80
CA ALA A 203 -14.38 15.96 -3.65
C ALA A 203 -13.62 15.77 -2.33
N PHE A 204 -12.77 14.74 -2.25
CA PHE A 204 -11.92 14.54 -1.08
C PHE A 204 -10.89 15.67 -0.89
N ALA A 205 -10.26 16.14 -1.96
CA ALA A 205 -9.32 17.27 -1.90
C ALA A 205 -10.01 18.56 -1.42
N ARG A 206 -11.24 18.84 -1.87
CA ARG A 206 -12.05 19.96 -1.38
C ARG A 206 -12.37 19.84 0.11
N LEU A 207 -12.81 18.67 0.56
CA LEU A 207 -13.09 18.42 1.97
C LEU A 207 -11.86 18.64 2.87
N LEU A 208 -10.69 18.19 2.44
CA LEU A 208 -9.44 18.46 3.15
C LEU A 208 -9.02 19.94 3.08
N SER A 209 -9.29 20.62 1.97
CA SER A 209 -9.02 22.05 1.81
C SER A 209 -9.84 22.87 2.80
N GLU A 210 -11.15 22.59 2.90
CA GLU A 210 -12.07 23.22 3.86
C GLU A 210 -11.62 22.98 5.31
N ARG A 211 -11.26 21.74 5.65
CA ARG A 211 -10.81 21.39 7.02
C ARG A 211 -9.45 22.00 7.40
N SER A 212 -8.54 22.15 6.44
CA SER A 212 -7.18 22.63 6.72
C SER A 212 -7.00 24.14 6.49
N GLY A 213 -7.92 24.80 5.79
CA GLY A 213 -7.76 26.17 5.32
C GLY A 213 -6.71 26.32 4.21
N ARG A 214 -6.25 25.21 3.60
CA ARG A 214 -5.24 25.20 2.54
C ARG A 214 -5.90 24.91 1.19
N SER A 215 -5.38 25.49 0.11
CA SER A 215 -5.80 25.12 -1.24
C SER A 215 -5.06 23.85 -1.68
N LEU A 216 -5.79 22.75 -1.87
CA LEU A 216 -5.23 21.46 -2.28
C LEU A 216 -5.80 21.04 -3.62
N ALA A 217 -4.96 20.48 -4.48
CA ALA A 217 -5.37 19.89 -5.75
C ALA A 217 -4.91 18.44 -5.83
N ALA A 218 -5.78 17.56 -6.32
CA ALA A 218 -5.44 16.17 -6.50
C ALA A 218 -4.39 16.00 -7.60
N LEU A 219 -3.20 15.51 -7.24
CA LEU A 219 -2.20 15.12 -8.21
C LEU A 219 -2.44 13.69 -8.68
N ARG A 220 -2.47 13.49 -10.00
CA ARG A 220 -2.45 12.14 -10.57
C ARG A 220 -1.04 11.57 -10.41
N LEU A 221 -0.87 10.69 -9.42
CA LEU A 221 0.42 10.10 -9.08
C LEU A 221 0.40 8.58 -9.35
N ASN A 222 1.51 8.08 -9.92
CA ASN A 222 1.72 6.70 -10.35
C ASN A 222 0.89 6.29 -11.58
N GLU A 223 1.28 6.79 -12.74
CA GLU A 223 0.85 6.21 -14.01
C GLU A 223 1.56 4.86 -14.19
N GLY A 224 0.78 3.82 -14.49
CA GLY A 224 1.30 2.51 -14.88
C GLY A 224 1.95 2.55 -16.27
N LEU A 225 1.95 1.44 -16.99
CA LEU A 225 2.40 1.40 -18.38
C LEU A 225 1.50 2.20 -19.34
N GLY A 226 0.38 2.73 -18.85
CA GLY A 226 -0.62 3.41 -19.67
C GLY A 226 -1.49 2.45 -20.50
N VAL A 227 -1.32 1.13 -20.32
CA VAL A 227 -2.13 0.12 -20.98
C VAL A 227 -3.53 0.13 -20.38
N LYS A 228 -4.54 0.32 -21.24
CA LYS A 228 -5.94 0.28 -20.82
C LYS A 228 -6.34 -1.14 -20.48
N LEU A 229 -7.08 -1.31 -19.40
CA LEU A 229 -7.47 -2.62 -18.87
C LEU A 229 -8.30 -3.46 -19.85
N ASP A 230 -9.11 -2.82 -20.69
CA ASP A 230 -9.89 -3.46 -21.76
C ASP A 230 -9.02 -4.08 -22.88
N ARG A 231 -7.74 -3.71 -22.98
CA ARG A 231 -6.80 -4.32 -23.93
C ARG A 231 -6.18 -5.62 -23.45
N VAL A 232 -6.32 -5.95 -22.17
CA VAL A 232 -5.59 -7.04 -21.52
C VAL A 232 -6.47 -7.94 -20.67
N CYS A 233 -7.75 -7.58 -20.48
CA CYS A 233 -8.68 -8.31 -19.65
C CYS A 233 -9.91 -8.71 -20.45
N ASP A 234 -10.02 -10.00 -20.71
CA ASP A 234 -11.24 -10.63 -21.20
C ASP A 234 -12.15 -11.09 -20.04
N ARG A 235 -13.30 -11.65 -20.40
CA ARG A 235 -14.28 -12.15 -19.45
C ARG A 235 -13.71 -13.21 -18.52
N ALA A 236 -13.00 -14.20 -19.06
CA ALA A 236 -12.45 -15.28 -18.25
C ALA A 236 -11.42 -14.77 -17.23
N THR A 237 -10.58 -13.81 -17.63
CA THR A 237 -9.59 -13.14 -16.78
C THR A 237 -10.30 -12.34 -15.69
N ALA A 238 -11.31 -11.56 -16.05
CA ALA A 238 -12.08 -10.77 -15.08
C ALA A 238 -12.83 -11.65 -14.08
N ASP A 239 -13.45 -12.75 -14.52
CA ASP A 239 -14.19 -13.69 -13.68
C ASP A 239 -13.30 -14.33 -12.61
N ARG A 240 -12.05 -14.68 -12.94
CA ARG A 240 -11.07 -15.19 -11.96
C ARG A 240 -10.76 -14.16 -10.89
N VAL A 241 -10.53 -12.90 -11.28
CA VAL A 241 -10.26 -11.82 -10.32
C VAL A 241 -11.49 -11.52 -9.46
N MET A 242 -12.68 -11.49 -10.07
CA MET A 242 -13.94 -11.31 -9.36
C MET A 242 -14.20 -12.44 -8.35
N ALA A 243 -13.80 -13.67 -8.66
CA ALA A 243 -13.93 -14.79 -7.75
C ALA A 243 -13.02 -14.64 -6.51
N VAL A 244 -11.75 -14.24 -6.70
CA VAL A 244 -10.78 -13.99 -5.61
C VAL A 244 -11.24 -12.84 -4.72
N TYR A 245 -11.73 -11.75 -5.32
CA TYR A 245 -12.14 -10.54 -4.59
C TYR A 245 -13.64 -10.43 -4.38
N ARG A 246 -14.36 -11.54 -4.32
CA ARG A 246 -15.82 -11.57 -4.19
C ARG A 246 -16.34 -10.74 -3.03
N ASN A 247 -15.69 -10.84 -1.86
CA ASN A 247 -16.05 -10.09 -0.67
C ASN A 247 -15.95 -8.57 -0.86
N ASP A 248 -15.06 -8.09 -1.73
CA ASP A 248 -14.99 -6.65 -2.05
C ASP A 248 -16.26 -6.20 -2.79
N TYR A 249 -16.73 -7.00 -3.76
CA TYR A 249 -17.96 -6.71 -4.49
C TYR A 249 -19.18 -6.71 -3.57
N GLU A 250 -19.30 -7.74 -2.72
CA GLU A 250 -20.42 -7.89 -1.80
C GLU A 250 -20.42 -6.78 -0.74
N ARG A 251 -19.24 -6.42 -0.21
CA ARG A 251 -19.14 -5.45 0.89
C ARG A 251 -19.27 -4.00 0.45
N PHE A 252 -18.78 -3.67 -0.74
CA PHE A 252 -18.69 -2.27 -1.20
C PHE A 252 -19.55 -1.95 -2.43
N GLY A 253 -20.34 -2.92 -2.91
CA GLY A 253 -21.29 -2.71 -4.00
C GLY A 253 -20.63 -2.30 -5.33
N PHE A 254 -19.46 -2.87 -5.65
CA PHE A 254 -18.82 -2.60 -6.93
C PHE A 254 -19.70 -3.09 -8.10
N ALA A 255 -19.84 -2.25 -9.13
CA ALA A 255 -20.55 -2.63 -10.34
C ALA A 255 -19.78 -3.72 -11.09
N ARG A 256 -20.49 -4.73 -11.59
CA ARG A 256 -19.90 -5.75 -12.45
C ARG A 256 -19.90 -5.25 -13.90
N ARG A 257 -18.73 -4.83 -14.37
CA ARG A 257 -18.52 -4.43 -15.76
C ARG A 257 -18.70 -5.62 -16.70
N GLN A 258 -19.24 -5.37 -17.89
CA GLN A 258 -19.22 -6.34 -18.99
C GLN A 258 -17.84 -6.34 -19.67
N TRP A 259 -17.29 -7.54 -19.84
CA TRP A 259 -15.98 -7.75 -20.45
C TRP A 259 -16.13 -8.46 -21.81
N PRO A 260 -15.23 -8.16 -22.77
CA PRO A 260 -15.21 -8.85 -24.05
C PRO A 260 -14.92 -10.35 -23.84
N THR A 261 -15.44 -11.20 -24.73
CA THR A 261 -15.24 -12.65 -24.62
C THR A 261 -13.77 -13.04 -24.72
N SER A 262 -13.02 -12.33 -25.56
CA SER A 262 -11.58 -12.46 -25.74
C SER A 262 -10.96 -11.08 -25.98
N VAL A 263 -9.64 -10.98 -25.83
CA VAL A 263 -8.85 -9.83 -26.23
C VAL A 263 -7.73 -10.29 -27.15
N GLU A 264 -7.35 -9.44 -28.11
CA GLU A 264 -6.20 -9.71 -28.97
C GLU A 264 -4.89 -9.68 -28.18
N PRO A 265 -3.88 -10.50 -28.56
CA PRO A 265 -2.54 -10.44 -27.98
C PRO A 265 -1.98 -9.01 -27.95
N LEU A 266 -1.42 -8.62 -26.80
CA LEU A 266 -0.74 -7.33 -26.67
C LEU A 266 0.77 -7.54 -26.62
N LEU A 267 1.35 -7.68 -27.82
CA LEU A 267 2.76 -7.98 -28.00
C LEU A 267 3.61 -6.72 -27.87
N LEU A 268 4.64 -6.80 -27.02
CA LEU A 268 5.66 -5.76 -26.98
C LEU A 268 6.57 -5.85 -28.21
N SER A 269 6.91 -4.69 -28.77
CA SER A 269 7.99 -4.54 -29.73
C SER A 269 9.36 -4.82 -29.09
N ASP A 270 10.38 -5.05 -29.91
CA ASP A 270 11.74 -5.28 -29.43
C ASP A 270 12.25 -4.11 -28.57
N THR A 271 11.89 -2.88 -28.93
CA THR A 271 12.23 -1.67 -28.17
C THR A 271 11.57 -1.68 -26.80
N GLU A 272 10.27 -1.98 -26.73
CA GLU A 272 9.54 -2.05 -25.46
C GLU A 272 10.04 -3.19 -24.57
N MET A 273 10.36 -4.35 -25.16
CA MET A 273 10.98 -5.46 -24.43
C MET A 273 12.33 -5.05 -23.82
N ARG A 274 13.17 -4.33 -24.57
CA ARG A 274 14.45 -3.80 -24.06
C ARG A 274 14.23 -2.78 -22.96
N LEU A 275 13.24 -1.89 -23.08
CA LEU A 275 12.90 -0.91 -22.05
C LEU A 275 12.41 -1.57 -20.76
N VAL A 276 11.52 -2.56 -20.86
CA VAL A 276 11.05 -3.34 -19.71
C VAL A 276 12.22 -4.09 -19.06
N ALA A 277 13.10 -4.71 -19.84
CA ALA A 277 14.30 -5.38 -19.32
C ALA A 277 15.25 -4.40 -18.61
N ALA A 278 15.52 -3.25 -19.23
CA ALA A 278 16.38 -2.21 -18.66
C ALA A 278 15.80 -1.65 -17.35
N TYR A 279 14.49 -1.39 -17.33
CA TYR A 279 13.76 -0.97 -16.14
C TYR A 279 13.89 -2.02 -15.03
N ARG A 280 13.51 -3.27 -15.27
CA ARG A 280 13.61 -4.37 -14.29
C ARG A 280 15.04 -4.52 -13.75
N GLY A 281 16.04 -4.45 -14.63
CA GLY A 281 17.45 -4.50 -14.24
C GLY A 281 17.89 -3.32 -13.37
N ALA A 282 17.40 -2.10 -13.65
CA ALA A 282 17.65 -0.93 -12.82
C ALA A 282 17.06 -1.09 -11.41
N PHE A 283 15.85 -1.65 -11.30
CA PHE A 283 15.24 -1.96 -10.01
C PHE A 283 16.04 -2.97 -9.20
N GLU A 284 16.45 -4.07 -9.82
CA GLU A 284 17.23 -5.11 -9.17
C GLU A 284 18.56 -4.56 -8.64
N ARG A 285 19.28 -3.77 -9.46
CA ARG A 285 20.52 -3.09 -9.03
C ARG A 285 20.29 -2.10 -7.91
N GLY A 286 19.28 -1.24 -8.04
CA GLY A 286 18.95 -0.28 -7.01
C GLY A 286 18.61 -0.95 -5.68
N ILE A 287 17.86 -2.06 -5.70
CA ILE A 287 17.53 -2.84 -4.50
C ILE A 287 18.81 -3.31 -3.81
N SER A 288 19.80 -3.77 -4.58
CA SER A 288 21.11 -4.18 -4.07
C SER A 288 21.85 -3.03 -3.39
N VAL A 289 21.92 -1.86 -4.04
CA VAL A 289 22.57 -0.65 -3.50
C VAL A 289 21.91 -0.20 -2.20
N ALA A 290 20.57 -0.12 -2.18
CA ALA A 290 19.85 0.28 -0.97
C ALA A 290 20.03 -0.74 0.18
N ARG A 291 20.14 -2.05 -0.10
CA ARG A 291 20.47 -3.05 0.93
C ARG A 291 21.84 -2.79 1.54
N GLU A 292 22.84 -2.53 0.70
CA GLU A 292 24.19 -2.26 1.16
C GLU A 292 24.28 -0.95 1.94
N SER A 293 23.60 0.10 1.47
CA SER A 293 23.52 1.36 2.19
C SER A 293 22.85 1.20 3.56
N GLN A 294 21.74 0.46 3.65
CA GLN A 294 21.06 0.17 4.92
C GLN A 294 21.95 -0.61 5.88
N ARG A 295 22.70 -1.62 5.39
CA ARG A 295 23.67 -2.37 6.18
C ARG A 295 24.76 -1.46 6.76
N ARG A 296 25.35 -0.59 5.93
CA ARG A 296 26.42 0.33 6.35
C ARG A 296 25.91 1.37 7.34
N THR A 297 24.73 1.94 7.13
CA THR A 297 24.13 2.91 8.06
C THR A 297 23.77 2.25 9.39
N GLY A 298 23.20 1.05 9.38
CA GLY A 298 22.90 0.29 10.59
C GLY A 298 24.16 -0.07 11.39
N ALA A 299 25.23 -0.50 10.71
CA ALA A 299 26.52 -0.77 11.34
C ALA A 299 27.15 0.50 11.95
N ARG A 300 27.12 1.63 11.23
CA ARG A 300 27.60 2.93 11.75
C ARG A 300 26.80 3.41 12.95
N TYR A 301 25.48 3.22 12.94
CA TYR A 301 24.62 3.57 14.07
C TYR A 301 24.90 2.68 15.29
N GLY A 302 25.07 1.37 15.10
CA GLY A 302 25.46 0.44 16.16
C GLY A 302 26.80 0.79 16.79
N VAL A 303 27.82 1.10 15.97
CA VAL A 303 29.14 1.56 16.45
C VAL A 303 29.04 2.91 17.17
N SER A 304 28.22 3.84 16.69
CA SER A 304 27.99 5.12 17.37
C SER A 304 27.29 4.96 18.71
N GLN A 305 26.35 4.02 18.85
CA GLN A 305 25.69 3.74 20.11
C GLN A 305 26.63 3.04 21.10
N MET A 306 27.46 2.09 20.64
CA MET A 306 28.50 1.49 21.47
C MET A 306 29.51 2.55 21.95
N ARG A 307 29.94 3.48 21.08
CA ARG A 307 30.83 4.59 21.48
C ARG A 307 30.20 5.52 22.50
N ARG A 308 28.89 5.84 22.39
CA ARG A 308 28.20 6.65 23.41
C ARG A 308 28.03 5.89 24.72
N ALA A 309 27.70 4.61 24.67
CA ALA A 309 27.58 3.77 25.87
C ALA A 309 28.93 3.62 26.58
N LEU A 310 30.02 3.48 25.83
CA LEU A 310 31.38 3.47 26.36
C LEU A 310 31.82 4.86 26.86
N GLY A 311 31.46 5.94 26.17
CA GLY A 311 31.74 7.31 26.64
C GLY A 311 31.01 7.68 27.93
N GLY A 312 29.76 7.23 28.10
CA GLY A 312 28.99 7.43 29.33
C GLY A 312 29.47 6.59 30.53
N LEU A 313 30.30 5.57 30.30
CA LEU A 313 30.96 4.81 31.36
C LEU A 313 32.19 5.54 31.95
N PHE A 314 32.77 6.50 31.21
CA PHE A 314 33.92 7.30 31.66
C PHE A 314 33.53 8.69 32.18
N ASP A 315 32.26 9.09 32.05
CA ASP A 315 31.74 10.37 32.54
C ASP A 315 30.89 10.20 33.82
N ARG A 316 31.47 9.51 34.82
CA ARG A 316 30.99 9.57 36.20
C ARG A 316 31.85 10.56 36.96
N SER A 317 31.46 11.82 36.94
CA SER A 317 31.94 12.78 37.95
C SER A 317 31.53 12.30 39.35
N PRO A 318 32.36 12.48 40.39
CA PRO A 318 32.07 11.94 41.72
C PRO A 318 30.84 12.62 42.32
N ILE A 319 29.92 11.81 42.86
CA ILE A 319 28.76 12.26 43.62
C ILE A 319 29.26 12.96 44.89
N ASP A 320 28.87 14.22 45.07
CA ASP A 320 29.15 15.03 46.25
C ASP A 320 28.46 14.42 47.50
N PRO A 321 29.17 14.03 48.57
CA PRO A 321 28.59 13.30 49.70
C PRO A 321 27.78 14.15 50.70
N LYS A 322 27.17 15.27 50.30
CA LYS A 322 26.53 16.21 51.26
C LYS A 322 25.01 16.33 51.22
N GLU A 323 24.28 15.48 50.51
CA GLU A 323 22.80 15.48 50.57
C GLU A 323 22.24 14.17 51.12
N ILE A 324 22.52 13.89 52.40
CA ILE A 324 21.59 13.16 53.27
C ILE A 324 21.66 13.80 54.67
N GLN A 325 20.76 14.75 54.92
CA GLN A 325 20.11 14.95 56.22
C GLN A 325 18.82 15.75 56.06
#